data_AF-A0A2J7TLJ7-F1
#
_entry.id   AF-A0A2J7TLJ7-F1
#
_cell.length_a   1.000
_cell.length_b   1.000
_cell.length_c   1.000
_cell.angle_alpha   90.00
_cell.angle_beta   90.00
_cell.angle_gamma   90.00
#
_symmetry.space_group_name_H-M   'P 1'
#
loop_
_entity.id
_entity.type
_entity.pdbx_description
1 polymer ?
#
loop_
_entity_poly.entity_id
_entity_poly.type
_entity_poly.pdbx_seq_one_letter_code
_entity_poly.pdbx_strand_id
1 'polypeptide(L)'
;MPLMIDPDPYEDVILRYELTALFLLGDLRLANGDLALTKDGDLQIGSPSYNAMFRLVQAWRLNAPAMRLMFDTVHELRRTKPEREKELDAIFGRGPANGRFLESDDVSLYHMVNDAIGALEVSREALAGSLMIVISSLLDRFRNDLDASLKRWNLGNPSFGGYSAGQVVTAAANSFRHADEWKKAQFSKKDATKEQRRSMDVIRSARGLADGPQAYYASDISEAVLDLLSEGDFERLAKVILSFANGIAEEVKLT
;
A
#
# COMPACT_ATOMS: atom_id res chain seq x y z
N MET A 1 -13.24 -13.53 -21.38
CA MET A 1 -13.54 -12.12 -21.71
C MET A 1 -12.62 -11.24 -20.89
N PRO A 2 -11.90 -10.26 -21.46
CA PRO A 2 -11.24 -9.27 -20.63
C PRO A 2 -12.35 -8.44 -19.98
N LEU A 3 -12.37 -8.40 -18.64
CA LEU A 3 -13.18 -7.44 -17.90
C LEU A 3 -12.61 -6.07 -18.22
N MET A 4 -13.23 -5.35 -19.17
CA MET A 4 -12.95 -3.94 -19.39
C MET A 4 -13.55 -3.21 -18.19
N ILE A 5 -12.74 -3.02 -17.16
CA ILE A 5 -13.13 -2.27 -15.97
C ILE A 5 -12.86 -0.81 -16.31
N ASP A 6 -13.91 -0.11 -16.72
CA ASP A 6 -13.84 1.33 -16.97
C ASP A 6 -13.51 2.06 -15.65
N PRO A 7 -12.64 3.09 -15.70
CA PRO A 7 -12.35 3.88 -14.52
C PRO A 7 -13.60 4.63 -14.05
N ASP A 8 -13.78 4.73 -12.73
CA ASP A 8 -14.89 5.48 -12.15
C ASP A 8 -14.94 6.92 -12.71
N PRO A 9 -16.15 7.44 -13.02
CA PRO A 9 -16.32 8.84 -13.36
C PRO A 9 -15.71 9.75 -12.29
N TYR A 10 -15.10 10.86 -12.73
CA TYR A 10 -14.38 11.78 -11.83
C TYR A 10 -15.29 12.33 -10.72
N GLU A 11 -16.52 12.71 -11.06
CA GLU A 11 -17.52 13.24 -10.14
C GLU A 11 -17.94 12.20 -9.09
N ASP A 12 -18.07 10.92 -9.48
CA ASP A 12 -18.44 9.84 -8.58
C ASP A 12 -17.38 9.63 -7.48
N VAL A 13 -16.10 9.74 -7.84
CA VAL A 13 -14.99 9.63 -6.87
C VAL A 13 -15.02 10.80 -5.88
N ILE A 14 -15.27 12.02 -6.36
CA ILE A 14 -15.38 13.21 -5.49
C ILE A 14 -16.52 13.06 -4.50
N LEU A 15 -17.70 12.65 -4.99
CA LEU A 15 -18.89 12.51 -4.16
C LEU A 15 -18.75 11.35 -3.17
N ARG A 16 -18.25 10.19 -3.61
CA ARG A 16 -18.10 8.98 -2.78
C ARG A 16 -17.16 9.20 -1.58
N TYR A 17 -16.09 9.97 -1.76
CA TYR A 17 -15.09 10.18 -0.71
C TYR A 17 -15.12 11.59 -0.11
N GLU A 18 -16.18 12.38 -0.40
CA GLU A 18 -16.40 13.71 0.15
C GLU A 18 -15.18 14.64 -0.01
N LEU A 19 -14.62 14.68 -1.23
CA LEU A 19 -13.40 15.43 -1.54
C LEU A 19 -13.69 16.93 -1.69
N THR A 20 -13.99 17.57 -0.57
CA THR A 20 -14.31 19.00 -0.42
C THR A 20 -13.30 19.93 -1.09
N ALA A 21 -12.03 19.53 -1.19
CA ALA A 21 -11.01 20.29 -1.89
C ALA A 21 -11.38 20.58 -3.36
N LEU A 22 -12.22 19.72 -3.96
CA LEU A 22 -12.61 19.69 -5.37
C LEU A 22 -14.06 20.12 -5.65
N PHE A 23 -14.85 20.47 -4.63
CA PHE A 23 -16.27 20.86 -4.83
C PHE A 23 -16.44 22.17 -5.59
N LEU A 24 -15.44 23.05 -5.56
CA LEU A 24 -15.43 24.26 -6.39
C LEU A 24 -14.71 23.95 -7.69
N LEU A 25 -15.38 24.18 -8.83
CA LEU A 25 -14.77 24.02 -10.15
C LEU A 25 -13.45 24.82 -10.22
N GLY A 26 -12.39 24.14 -10.60
CA GLY A 26 -11.10 24.77 -10.84
C GLY A 26 -11.08 25.50 -12.18
N ASP A 27 -10.70 26.76 -12.15
CA ASP A 27 -10.47 27.58 -13.35
C ASP A 27 -8.97 27.77 -13.59
N LEU A 28 -8.58 28.07 -14.82
CA LEU A 28 -7.22 28.48 -15.14
C LEU A 28 -6.90 29.78 -14.40
N ARG A 29 -5.70 29.86 -13.83
CA ARG A 29 -5.26 31.05 -13.10
C ARG A 29 -4.16 31.76 -13.85
N LEU A 30 -4.10 33.08 -13.69
CA LEU A 30 -2.95 33.87 -14.08
C LEU A 30 -2.01 34.05 -12.88
N ALA A 31 -0.71 33.93 -13.11
CA ALA A 31 0.35 34.24 -12.17
C ALA A 31 1.38 35.15 -12.87
N ASN A 32 1.64 36.32 -12.30
CA ASN A 32 2.58 37.30 -12.87
C ASN A 32 2.28 37.73 -14.32
N GLY A 33 1.01 37.74 -14.72
CA GLY A 33 0.58 38.13 -16.07
C GLY A 33 0.66 37.01 -17.11
N ASP A 34 1.02 35.79 -16.72
CA ASP A 34 1.00 34.59 -17.57
C ASP A 34 0.11 33.50 -16.95
N LEU A 35 -0.18 32.42 -17.70
CA LEU A 35 -0.87 31.25 -17.16
C LEU A 35 -0.05 30.62 -16.05
N ALA A 36 -0.70 30.35 -14.91
CA ALA A 36 -0.08 29.69 -13.79
C ALA A 36 0.36 28.28 -14.20
N LEU A 37 1.64 27.98 -13.95
CA LEU A 37 2.22 26.67 -14.22
C LEU A 37 2.50 25.91 -12.92
N THR A 38 2.46 24.59 -12.99
CA THR A 38 2.98 23.71 -11.96
C THR A 38 4.50 23.76 -11.93
N LYS A 39 5.12 23.16 -10.91
CA LYS A 39 6.58 23.04 -10.79
C LYS A 39 7.22 22.29 -11.97
N ASP A 40 6.45 21.48 -12.69
CA ASP A 40 6.92 20.72 -13.85
C ASP A 40 6.60 21.42 -15.19
N GLY A 41 6.00 22.60 -15.14
CA GLY A 41 5.63 23.37 -16.34
C GLY A 41 4.26 23.03 -16.94
N ASP A 42 3.45 22.17 -16.30
CA ASP A 42 2.07 21.92 -16.72
C ASP A 42 1.17 23.12 -16.36
N LEU A 43 0.02 23.28 -17.01
CA LEU A 43 -0.99 24.27 -16.59
C LEU A 43 -1.52 23.93 -15.18
N GLN A 44 -1.52 24.91 -14.28
CA GLN A 44 -2.11 24.78 -12.96
C GLN A 44 -3.61 25.14 -13.01
N ILE A 45 -4.45 24.18 -12.63
CA ILE A 45 -5.89 24.40 -12.51
C ILE A 45 -6.21 24.83 -11.08
N GLY A 46 -6.83 25.98 -10.88
CA GLY A 46 -7.24 26.47 -9.57
C GLY A 46 -6.06 26.75 -8.62
N SER A 47 -6.29 26.55 -7.32
CA SER A 47 -5.24 26.69 -6.30
C SER A 47 -4.30 25.47 -6.28
N PRO A 48 -3.10 25.57 -5.68
CA PRO A 48 -2.22 24.41 -5.51
C PRO A 48 -2.92 23.22 -4.84
N SER A 49 -3.75 23.46 -3.80
CA SER A 49 -4.57 22.41 -3.16
C SER A 49 -5.56 21.76 -4.13
N TYR A 50 -6.25 22.57 -4.94
CA TYR A 50 -7.18 22.03 -5.94
C TYR A 50 -6.44 21.21 -6.98
N ASN A 51 -5.37 21.77 -7.57
CA ASN A 51 -4.60 21.12 -8.63
C ASN A 51 -4.00 19.78 -8.17
N ALA A 52 -3.39 19.77 -6.98
CA ALA A 52 -2.80 18.56 -6.41
C ALA A 52 -3.86 17.47 -6.18
N MET A 53 -5.02 17.83 -5.59
CA MET A 53 -6.12 16.88 -5.41
C MET A 53 -6.72 16.42 -6.74
N PHE A 54 -6.86 17.32 -7.72
CA PHE A 54 -7.38 16.98 -9.04
C PHE A 54 -6.49 15.93 -9.71
N ARG A 55 -5.18 16.17 -9.74
CA ARG A 55 -4.20 15.24 -10.33
C ARG A 55 -4.16 13.91 -9.57
N LEU A 56 -4.24 13.94 -8.23
CA LEU A 56 -4.31 12.73 -7.42
C LEU A 56 -5.54 11.89 -7.76
N VAL A 57 -6.73 12.49 -7.81
CA VAL A 57 -7.98 11.79 -8.14
C VAL A 57 -7.96 11.26 -9.57
N GLN A 58 -7.47 12.04 -10.53
CA GLN A 58 -7.30 11.59 -11.92
C GLN A 58 -6.36 10.39 -12.01
N ALA A 59 -5.22 10.44 -11.33
CA ALA A 59 -4.28 9.33 -11.31
C ALA A 59 -4.87 8.12 -10.57
N TRP A 60 -5.59 8.33 -9.47
CA TRP A 60 -6.26 7.27 -8.72
C TRP A 60 -7.26 6.53 -9.59
N ARG A 61 -8.23 7.22 -10.21
CA ARG A 61 -9.28 6.57 -11.03
C ARG A 61 -8.70 5.76 -12.18
N LEU A 62 -7.62 6.23 -12.80
CA LEU A 62 -6.97 5.52 -13.92
C LEU A 62 -6.22 4.27 -13.45
N ASN A 63 -5.70 4.27 -12.21
CA ASN A 63 -5.01 3.12 -11.63
C ASN A 63 -5.96 2.18 -10.88
N ALA A 64 -7.13 2.65 -10.42
CA ALA A 64 -8.03 1.92 -9.55
C ALA A 64 -8.46 0.54 -10.11
N PRO A 65 -8.76 0.36 -11.41
CA PRO A 65 -9.06 -0.95 -11.97
C PRO A 65 -7.94 -1.97 -11.76
N ALA A 66 -6.69 -1.60 -12.08
CA ALA A 66 -5.53 -2.46 -11.93
C ALA A 66 -5.21 -2.70 -10.44
N MET A 67 -5.30 -1.66 -9.62
CA MET A 67 -5.09 -1.77 -8.18
C MET A 67 -6.13 -2.71 -7.53
N ARG A 68 -7.40 -2.63 -7.92
CA ARG A 68 -8.44 -3.54 -7.42
C ARG A 68 -8.15 -4.98 -7.80
N LEU A 69 -7.76 -5.25 -9.04
CA LEU A 69 -7.41 -6.61 -9.45
C LEU A 69 -6.25 -7.18 -8.63
N MET A 70 -5.19 -6.38 -8.40
CA MET A 70 -4.08 -6.78 -7.53
C MET A 70 -4.55 -7.03 -6.09
N PHE A 71 -5.41 -6.15 -5.57
CA PHE A 71 -5.96 -6.24 -4.22
C PHE A 71 -6.78 -7.53 -4.03
N ASP A 72 -7.74 -7.78 -4.91
CA ASP A 72 -8.59 -8.96 -4.88
C ASP A 72 -7.74 -10.24 -4.98
N THR A 73 -6.73 -10.23 -5.85
CA THR A 73 -5.80 -11.35 -6.01
C THR A 73 -4.99 -11.61 -4.74
N VAL A 74 -4.47 -10.57 -4.06
CA VAL A 74 -3.77 -10.73 -2.77
C VAL A 74 -4.66 -11.43 -1.75
N HIS A 75 -5.91 -11.00 -1.62
CA HIS A 75 -6.86 -11.60 -0.68
C HIS A 75 -7.28 -13.02 -1.08
N GLU A 76 -7.40 -13.32 -2.37
CA GLU A 76 -7.67 -14.67 -2.86
C GLU A 76 -6.51 -15.62 -2.53
N LEU A 77 -5.27 -15.25 -2.87
CA LEU A 77 -4.07 -16.05 -2.59
C LEU A 77 -3.92 -16.35 -1.09
N ARG A 78 -4.22 -15.36 -0.24
CA ARG A 78 -4.25 -15.53 1.21
C ARG A 78 -5.29 -16.56 1.66
N ARG A 79 -6.50 -16.54 1.06
CA ARG A 79 -7.58 -17.48 1.38
C ARG A 79 -7.26 -18.92 0.93
N THR A 80 -6.51 -19.09 -0.17
CA THR A 80 -6.13 -20.41 -0.68
C THR A 80 -5.01 -21.08 0.11
N LYS A 81 -4.11 -20.31 0.72
CA LYS A 81 -2.93 -20.86 1.44
C LYS A 81 -3.27 -21.91 2.51
N PRO A 82 -4.24 -21.70 3.43
CA PRO A 82 -4.59 -22.71 4.44
C PRO A 82 -5.07 -24.05 3.87
N GLU A 83 -5.67 -24.05 2.67
CA GLU A 83 -6.09 -25.30 2.02
C GLU A 83 -4.87 -26.09 1.54
N ARG A 84 -3.86 -25.41 0.98
CA ARG A 84 -2.59 -26.03 0.59
C ARG A 84 -1.76 -26.48 1.77
N GLU A 85 -1.77 -25.74 2.88
CA GLU A 85 -1.13 -26.17 4.12
C GLU A 85 -1.78 -27.46 4.67
N LYS A 86 -3.10 -27.59 4.60
CA LYS A 86 -3.79 -28.84 4.95
C LYS A 86 -3.43 -30.00 4.02
N GLU A 87 -3.26 -29.74 2.72
CA GLU A 87 -2.77 -30.75 1.78
C GLU A 87 -1.35 -31.22 2.17
N LEU A 88 -0.49 -30.28 2.57
CA LEU A 88 0.86 -30.57 3.05
C LEU A 88 0.84 -31.42 4.34
N ASP A 89 0.03 -31.02 5.31
CA ASP A 89 -0.17 -31.77 6.57
C ASP A 89 -0.70 -33.18 6.30
N ALA A 90 -1.59 -33.36 5.31
CA ALA A 90 -2.10 -34.66 4.94
C ALA A 90 -1.03 -35.58 4.32
N ILE A 91 -0.02 -35.02 3.63
CA ILE A 91 1.13 -35.79 3.12
C ILE A 91 1.98 -36.26 4.30
N PHE A 92 2.27 -35.39 5.27
CA PHE A 92 3.03 -35.76 6.47
C PHE A 92 2.28 -36.67 7.42
N GLY A 93 0.94 -36.57 7.47
CA GLY A 93 0.06 -37.49 8.20
C GLY A 93 0.06 -38.91 7.62
N ARG A 94 0.53 -39.11 6.38
CA ARG A 94 0.81 -40.43 5.79
C ARG A 94 2.21 -40.96 6.15
N GLY A 95 3.09 -40.10 6.65
CA GLY A 95 4.47 -40.37 7.04
C GLY A 95 4.68 -40.84 8.49
N PRO A 96 5.91 -40.73 9.05
CA PRO A 96 6.43 -41.59 10.11
C PRO A 96 5.84 -41.40 11.52
N ALA A 97 4.77 -40.62 11.69
CA ALA A 97 3.91 -40.76 12.87
C ALA A 97 3.44 -42.23 13.06
N ASN A 98 3.44 -43.01 11.96
CA ASN A 98 3.17 -44.45 11.93
C ASN A 98 4.41 -45.33 11.61
N GLY A 99 5.64 -44.78 11.69
CA GLY A 99 6.88 -45.52 11.43
C GLY A 99 7.17 -45.87 9.97
N ARG A 100 6.47 -45.27 8.99
CA ARG A 100 6.72 -45.46 7.55
C ARG A 100 7.61 -44.36 6.98
N PHE A 101 8.56 -44.76 6.13
CA PHE A 101 9.30 -43.83 5.28
C PHE A 101 8.38 -43.29 4.18
N LEU A 102 8.56 -42.03 3.78
CA LEU A 102 7.82 -41.44 2.65
C LEU A 102 8.13 -42.22 1.37
N GLU A 103 7.10 -42.56 0.60
CA GLU A 103 7.27 -43.18 -0.71
C GLU A 103 7.74 -42.13 -1.74
N SER A 104 8.31 -42.58 -2.88
CA SER A 104 8.79 -41.66 -3.93
C SER A 104 7.69 -40.72 -4.44
N ASP A 105 6.45 -41.20 -4.48
CA ASP A 105 5.28 -40.44 -4.88
C ASP A 105 4.90 -39.38 -3.84
N ASP A 106 5.05 -39.68 -2.54
CA ASP A 106 4.81 -38.72 -1.45
C ASP A 106 5.84 -37.57 -1.48
N VAL A 107 7.10 -37.87 -1.79
CA VAL A 107 8.15 -36.85 -1.94
C VAL A 107 7.86 -35.93 -3.13
N SER A 108 7.42 -36.49 -4.25
CA SER A 108 7.06 -35.70 -5.44
C SER A 108 5.85 -34.80 -5.17
N LEU A 109 4.84 -35.33 -4.48
CA LEU A 109 3.65 -34.59 -4.08
C LEU A 109 3.98 -33.49 -3.06
N TYR A 110 4.87 -33.77 -2.10
CA TYR A 110 5.38 -32.78 -1.16
C TYR A 110 5.99 -31.58 -1.89
N HIS A 111 6.91 -31.83 -2.83
CA HIS A 111 7.54 -30.74 -3.59
C HIS A 111 6.51 -29.94 -4.38
N MET A 112 5.55 -30.60 -5.04
CA MET A 112 4.49 -29.92 -5.79
C MET A 112 3.65 -28.98 -4.90
N VAL A 113 3.20 -29.45 -3.74
CA VAL A 113 2.38 -28.65 -2.81
C VAL A 113 3.22 -27.54 -2.18
N ASN A 114 4.45 -27.84 -1.77
CA ASN A 114 5.37 -26.86 -1.19
C ASN A 114 5.73 -25.75 -2.19
N ASP A 115 6.00 -26.09 -3.45
CA ASP A 115 6.29 -25.12 -4.52
C ASP A 115 5.05 -24.26 -4.81
N ALA A 116 3.85 -24.86 -4.78
CA ALA A 116 2.60 -24.10 -4.90
C ALA A 116 2.42 -23.10 -3.74
N ILE A 117 2.67 -23.52 -2.50
CA ILE A 117 2.64 -22.62 -1.32
C ILE A 117 3.64 -21.47 -1.50
N GLY A 118 4.89 -21.79 -1.86
CA GLY A 118 5.92 -20.78 -2.11
C GLY A 118 5.53 -19.80 -3.23
N ALA A 119 4.92 -20.29 -4.32
CA ALA A 119 4.41 -19.45 -5.39
C ALA A 119 3.28 -18.53 -4.92
N LEU A 120 2.34 -19.01 -4.09
CA LEU A 120 1.27 -18.21 -3.50
C LEU A 120 1.86 -17.08 -2.63
N GLU A 121 2.81 -17.40 -1.76
CA GLU A 121 3.46 -16.43 -0.85
C GLU A 121 4.21 -15.34 -1.62
N VAL A 122 5.09 -15.74 -2.54
CA VAL A 122 5.88 -14.79 -3.34
C VAL A 122 4.97 -13.90 -4.18
N SER A 123 3.93 -14.46 -4.81
CA SER A 123 3.00 -13.68 -5.64
C SER A 123 2.21 -12.68 -4.80
N ARG A 124 1.74 -13.10 -3.63
CA ARG A 124 1.00 -12.26 -2.68
C ARG A 124 1.85 -11.10 -2.18
N GLU A 125 3.08 -11.38 -1.75
CA GLU A 125 4.04 -10.36 -1.31
C GLU A 125 4.34 -9.36 -2.43
N ALA A 126 4.59 -9.85 -3.65
CA ALA A 126 4.89 -9.01 -4.80
C ALA A 126 3.72 -8.08 -5.14
N LEU A 127 2.50 -8.60 -5.20
CA LEU A 127 1.30 -7.80 -5.52
C LEU A 127 1.00 -6.77 -4.43
N ALA A 128 1.04 -7.16 -3.15
CA ALA A 128 0.83 -6.23 -2.04
C ALA A 128 1.91 -5.14 -1.99
N GLY A 129 3.17 -5.52 -2.22
CA GLY A 129 4.29 -4.58 -2.30
C GLY A 129 4.16 -3.60 -3.48
N SER A 130 3.77 -4.09 -4.66
CA SER A 130 3.49 -3.26 -5.83
C SER A 130 2.36 -2.28 -5.58
N LEU A 131 1.27 -2.69 -4.91
CA LEU A 131 0.19 -1.80 -4.49
C LEU A 131 0.71 -0.67 -3.59
N MET A 132 1.51 -1.01 -2.57
CA MET A 132 2.10 0.00 -1.69
C MET A 132 3.01 0.98 -2.44
N ILE A 133 3.79 0.51 -3.42
CA ILE A 133 4.61 1.38 -4.27
C ILE A 133 3.73 2.36 -5.05
N VAL A 134 2.69 1.86 -5.75
CA VAL A 134 1.80 2.71 -6.56
C VAL A 134 1.15 3.78 -5.69
N ILE A 135 0.55 3.39 -4.55
CA ILE A 135 -0.11 4.32 -3.63
C ILE A 135 0.90 5.32 -3.07
N SER A 136 2.11 4.88 -2.66
CA SER A 136 3.17 5.77 -2.17
C SER A 136 3.58 6.78 -3.25
N SER A 137 3.71 6.37 -4.50
CA SER A 137 4.08 7.26 -5.62
C SER A 137 3.00 8.29 -5.92
N LEU A 138 1.72 7.90 -5.88
CA LEU A 138 0.59 8.84 -6.02
C LEU A 138 0.61 9.89 -4.91
N LEU A 139 0.81 9.44 -3.67
CA LEU A 139 0.88 10.28 -2.47
C LEU A 139 2.11 11.22 -2.46
N ASP A 140 3.29 10.74 -2.87
CA ASP A 140 4.48 11.58 -2.99
C ASP A 140 4.31 12.65 -4.07
N ARG A 141 3.72 12.31 -5.22
CA ARG A 141 3.40 13.28 -6.27
C ARG A 141 2.44 14.35 -5.75
N PHE A 142 1.36 13.94 -5.10
CA PHE A 142 0.41 14.85 -4.45
C PHE A 142 1.11 15.80 -3.46
N ARG A 143 1.97 15.27 -2.58
CA ARG A 143 2.73 16.08 -1.60
C ARG A 143 3.60 17.12 -2.29
N ASN A 144 4.29 16.74 -3.36
CA ASN A 144 5.20 17.61 -4.09
C ASN A 144 4.47 18.74 -4.82
N ASP A 145 3.32 18.41 -5.46
CA ASP A 145 2.46 19.37 -6.14
C ASP A 145 1.88 20.40 -5.15
N LEU A 146 1.60 19.96 -3.93
CA LEU A 146 1.05 20.79 -2.86
C LEU A 146 2.11 21.59 -2.09
N ASP A 147 3.39 21.25 -2.24
CA ASP A 147 4.49 21.73 -1.39
C ASP A 147 4.26 21.49 0.11
N ALA A 148 3.59 20.39 0.45
CA ALA A 148 3.22 20.11 1.83
C ALA A 148 4.46 19.77 2.68
N SER A 149 4.65 20.50 3.78
CA SER A 149 5.75 20.26 4.72
C SER A 149 5.71 18.85 5.31
N LEU A 150 6.88 18.31 5.65
CA LEU A 150 6.98 16.99 6.29
C LEU A 150 6.27 16.95 7.65
N LYS A 151 6.21 18.07 8.38
CA LYS A 151 5.47 18.16 9.64
C LYS A 151 3.97 17.92 9.41
N ARG A 152 3.40 18.61 8.43
CA ARG A 152 1.98 18.46 8.05
C ARG A 152 1.70 17.03 7.56
N TRP A 153 2.58 16.48 6.73
CA TRP A 153 2.50 15.10 6.27
C TRP A 153 2.41 14.08 7.41
N ASN A 154 3.26 14.24 8.43
CA ASN A 154 3.36 13.29 9.54
C ASN A 154 2.19 13.40 10.53
N LEU A 155 1.55 14.57 10.62
CA LEU A 155 0.44 14.83 11.55
C LEU A 155 -0.95 14.65 10.91
N GLY A 156 -1.02 14.41 9.59
CA GLY A 156 -2.28 14.26 8.89
C GLY A 156 -3.08 13.04 9.34
N ASN A 157 -4.41 13.18 9.33
CA ASN A 157 -5.35 12.10 9.61
C ASN A 157 -5.83 11.44 8.32
N PRO A 158 -6.29 10.17 8.35
CA PRO A 158 -6.29 9.26 9.49
C PRO A 158 -4.87 8.82 9.91
N SER A 159 -4.74 8.42 11.18
CA SER A 159 -3.49 7.93 11.76
C SER A 159 -3.65 6.53 12.35
N PHE A 160 -2.57 5.76 12.32
CA PHE A 160 -2.48 4.38 12.80
C PHE A 160 -1.25 4.27 13.70
N GLY A 161 -1.46 3.91 14.96
CA GLY A 161 -0.37 3.84 15.94
C GLY A 161 0.40 5.16 16.11
N GLY A 162 -0.27 6.31 15.95
CA GLY A 162 0.34 7.63 16.07
C GLY A 162 1.06 8.14 14.82
N TYR A 163 1.01 7.41 13.70
CA TYR A 163 1.60 7.81 12.43
C TYR A 163 0.52 8.03 11.36
N SER A 164 0.67 9.04 10.52
CA SER A 164 -0.30 9.30 9.45
C SER A 164 -0.38 8.17 8.42
N ALA A 165 -1.51 8.03 7.74
CA ALA A 165 -1.68 7.07 6.65
C ALA A 165 -0.56 7.21 5.59
N GLY A 166 -0.18 8.45 5.24
CA GLY A 166 0.94 8.71 4.33
C GLY A 166 2.27 8.14 4.83
N GLN A 167 2.59 8.27 6.13
CA GLN A 167 3.80 7.67 6.69
C GLN A 167 3.76 6.15 6.65
N VAL A 168 2.61 5.55 6.98
CA VAL A 168 2.43 4.09 7.00
C VAL A 168 2.61 3.49 5.62
N VAL A 169 1.99 4.09 4.59
CA VAL A 169 2.15 3.67 3.19
C VAL A 169 3.59 3.82 2.73
N THR A 170 4.24 4.96 2.98
CA THR A 170 5.64 5.17 2.60
C THR A 170 6.57 4.14 3.27
N ALA A 171 6.34 3.84 4.55
CA ALA A 171 7.13 2.85 5.27
C ALA A 171 6.95 1.44 4.69
N ALA A 172 5.71 1.04 4.35
CA ALA A 172 5.42 -0.25 3.72
C ALA A 172 6.06 -0.36 2.32
N ALA A 173 5.94 0.69 1.50
CA ALA A 173 6.59 0.74 0.19
C ALA A 173 8.12 0.63 0.28
N ASN A 174 8.74 1.31 1.26
CA ASN A 174 10.18 1.22 1.50
C ASN A 174 10.61 -0.16 1.99
N SER A 175 9.79 -0.81 2.82
CA SER A 175 10.04 -2.21 3.24
C SER A 175 10.10 -3.14 2.03
N PHE A 176 9.20 -2.97 1.06
CA PHE A 176 9.20 -3.80 -0.15
C PHE A 176 10.38 -3.48 -1.09
N ARG A 177 10.69 -2.20 -1.33
CA ARG A 177 11.82 -1.78 -2.19
C ARG A 177 13.18 -2.30 -1.71
N HIS A 178 13.36 -2.38 -0.39
CA HIS A 178 14.61 -2.73 0.26
C HIS A 178 14.49 -4.06 1.03
N ALA A 179 13.65 -4.98 0.56
CA ALA A 179 13.33 -6.20 1.29
C ALA A 179 14.57 -7.06 1.59
N ASP A 180 15.54 -7.11 0.67
CA ASP A 180 16.80 -7.85 0.89
C ASP A 180 17.71 -7.17 1.91
N GLU A 181 17.81 -5.84 1.89
CA GLU A 181 18.55 -5.05 2.87
C GLU A 181 17.92 -5.17 4.27
N TRP A 182 16.59 -5.18 4.35
CA TRP A 182 15.87 -5.36 5.61
C TRP A 182 16.06 -6.77 6.16
N LYS A 183 16.04 -7.79 5.30
CA LYS A 183 16.39 -9.18 5.67
C LYS A 183 17.83 -9.29 6.16
N LYS A 184 18.78 -8.51 5.64
CA LYS A 184 20.17 -8.47 6.16
C LYS A 184 20.23 -7.75 7.52
N ALA A 185 19.57 -6.60 7.63
CA ALA A 185 19.49 -5.81 8.86
C ALA A 185 18.77 -6.55 10.01
N GLN A 186 17.94 -7.55 9.71
CA GLN A 186 17.33 -8.47 10.68
C GLN A 186 18.37 -9.12 11.61
N PHE A 187 19.54 -9.46 11.08
CA PHE A 187 20.57 -10.20 11.81
C PHE A 187 21.55 -9.29 12.56
N SER A 188 21.52 -7.98 12.32
CA SER A 188 22.39 -7.00 12.97
C SER A 188 21.73 -5.62 13.03
N LYS A 189 21.38 -5.17 14.24
CA LYS A 189 20.92 -3.79 14.50
C LYS A 189 21.89 -2.71 14.00
N LYS A 190 23.18 -3.03 13.83
CA LYS A 190 24.19 -2.10 13.33
C LYS A 190 24.07 -1.84 11.84
N ASP A 191 23.38 -2.72 11.12
CA ASP A 191 23.33 -2.72 9.66
C ASP A 191 22.08 -1.96 9.15
N ALA A 192 21.13 -1.64 10.04
CA ALA A 192 19.96 -0.84 9.70
C ALA A 192 20.28 0.66 9.64
N THR A 193 20.00 1.29 8.50
CA THR A 193 20.10 2.75 8.37
C THR A 193 19.09 3.45 9.29
N LYS A 194 19.24 4.77 9.48
CA LYS A 194 18.31 5.56 10.32
C LYS A 194 16.92 5.58 9.69
N GLU A 195 16.86 5.62 8.36
CA GLU A 195 15.67 5.66 7.52
C GLU A 195 14.92 4.33 7.57
N GLN A 196 15.66 3.21 7.49
CA GLN A 196 15.12 1.87 7.67
C GLN A 196 14.51 1.72 9.07
N ARG A 197 15.25 2.09 10.13
CA ARG A 197 14.74 2.05 11.51
C ARG A 197 13.47 2.89 11.69
N ARG A 198 13.43 4.10 11.13
CA ARG A 198 12.24 4.95 11.19
C ARG A 198 11.05 4.30 10.50
N SER A 199 11.24 3.73 9.32
CA SER A 199 10.17 3.00 8.61
C SER A 199 9.73 1.78 9.43
N MET A 200 10.69 1.13 10.08
CA MET A 200 10.41 -0.01 10.93
C MET A 200 9.51 0.39 12.12
N ASP A 201 9.87 1.48 12.80
CA ASP A 201 9.11 2.04 13.91
C ASP A 201 7.68 2.41 13.52
N VAL A 202 7.49 3.03 12.35
CA VAL A 202 6.16 3.41 11.82
C VAL A 202 5.24 2.20 11.70
N ILE A 203 5.66 1.18 10.96
CA ILE A 203 4.86 -0.04 10.75
C ILE A 203 4.66 -0.79 12.07
N ARG A 204 5.67 -0.82 12.97
CA ARG A 204 5.55 -1.47 14.28
C ARG A 204 4.40 -0.87 15.08
N SER A 205 4.45 0.45 15.25
CA SER A 205 3.46 1.17 16.02
C SER A 205 2.09 1.10 15.36
N ALA A 206 2.02 1.26 14.04
CA ALA A 206 0.76 1.16 13.28
C ALA A 206 0.07 -0.19 13.46
N ARG A 207 0.84 -1.28 13.55
CA ARG A 207 0.34 -2.65 13.75
C ARG A 207 0.16 -3.04 15.22
N GLY A 208 0.54 -2.19 16.19
CA GLY A 208 0.51 -2.52 17.60
C GLY A 208 1.43 -3.68 18.01
N LEU A 209 2.52 -3.89 17.26
CA LEU A 209 3.46 -4.99 17.53
C LEU A 209 4.32 -4.67 18.75
N ALA A 210 4.49 -5.66 19.64
CA ALA A 210 5.33 -5.54 20.82
C ALA A 210 6.82 -5.31 20.47
N ASP A 211 7.57 -4.73 21.40
CA ASP A 211 9.02 -4.54 21.25
C ASP A 211 9.74 -5.89 21.12
N GLY A 212 10.29 -6.17 19.93
CA GLY A 212 11.12 -7.35 19.72
C GLY A 212 11.50 -7.55 18.25
N PRO A 213 12.66 -8.18 17.97
CA PRO A 213 13.07 -8.45 16.59
C PRO A 213 12.12 -9.44 15.89
N GLN A 214 11.53 -10.41 16.60
CA GLN A 214 10.70 -11.45 15.97
C GLN A 214 9.36 -10.97 15.43
N ALA A 215 8.77 -9.91 15.99
CA ALA A 215 7.46 -9.40 15.56
C ALA A 215 7.49 -8.77 14.15
N TYR A 216 8.69 -8.50 13.64
CA TYR A 216 8.91 -7.60 12.53
C TYR A 216 9.19 -8.29 11.19
N TYR A 217 9.76 -9.49 11.22
CA TYR A 217 10.42 -10.09 10.06
C TYR A 217 9.76 -11.38 9.58
N ALA A 218 8.51 -11.65 10.00
CA ALA A 218 7.67 -12.53 9.20
C ALA A 218 7.40 -11.81 7.87
N SER A 219 7.63 -12.50 6.75
CA SER A 219 7.11 -12.13 5.44
C SER A 219 5.66 -11.61 5.58
N ASP A 220 5.24 -10.69 4.71
CA ASP A 220 3.88 -10.11 4.66
C ASP A 220 3.71 -8.70 5.26
N ILE A 221 4.76 -7.86 5.39
CA ILE A 221 4.60 -6.47 5.88
C ILE A 221 3.63 -5.66 5.03
N SER A 222 3.79 -5.67 3.70
CA SER A 222 2.95 -4.86 2.80
C SER A 222 1.50 -5.34 2.81
N GLU A 223 1.28 -6.65 2.89
CA GLU A 223 -0.07 -7.23 3.04
C GLU A 223 -0.69 -6.86 4.39
N ALA A 224 0.06 -6.99 5.49
CA ALA A 224 -0.47 -6.64 6.80
C ALA A 224 -0.81 -5.15 6.92
N VAL A 225 -0.04 -4.28 6.26
CA VAL A 225 -0.39 -2.85 6.14
C VAL A 225 -1.58 -2.65 5.22
N LEU A 226 -1.67 -3.39 4.11
CA LEU A 226 -2.82 -3.34 3.22
C LEU A 226 -4.10 -3.71 3.98
N ASP A 227 -4.10 -4.79 4.76
CA ASP A 227 -5.19 -5.19 5.66
C ASP A 227 -5.51 -4.11 6.69
N LEU A 228 -4.49 -3.52 7.33
CA LEU A 228 -4.68 -2.47 8.33
C LEU A 228 -5.43 -1.25 7.78
N LEU A 229 -5.09 -0.85 6.54
CA LEU A 229 -5.68 0.32 5.90
C LEU A 229 -7.04 0.03 5.23
N SER A 230 -7.22 -1.20 4.75
CA SER A 230 -8.40 -1.61 3.97
C SER A 230 -9.47 -2.32 4.78
N GLU A 231 -9.12 -2.95 5.90
CA GLU A 231 -9.98 -3.90 6.62
C GLU A 231 -10.55 -5.00 5.68
N GLY A 232 -9.81 -5.34 4.61
CA GLY A 232 -10.22 -6.31 3.59
C GLY A 232 -11.12 -5.74 2.48
N ASP A 233 -11.36 -4.42 2.45
CA ASP A 233 -12.16 -3.73 1.43
C ASP A 233 -11.37 -2.66 0.68
N PHE A 234 -11.35 -2.75 -0.65
CA PHE A 234 -10.67 -1.80 -1.51
C PHE A 234 -11.27 -0.37 -1.41
N GLU A 235 -12.58 -0.24 -1.23
CA GLU A 235 -13.23 1.06 -1.08
C GLU A 235 -12.81 1.75 0.23
N ARG A 236 -12.65 0.96 1.29
CA ARG A 236 -12.11 1.43 2.57
C ARG A 236 -10.66 1.89 2.43
N LEU A 237 -9.82 1.17 1.70
CA LEU A 237 -8.46 1.61 1.37
C LEU A 237 -8.48 2.95 0.63
N ALA A 238 -9.28 3.06 -0.44
CA ALA A 238 -9.43 4.28 -1.21
C ALA A 238 -9.85 5.46 -0.32
N LYS A 239 -10.85 5.24 0.54
CA LYS A 239 -11.31 6.24 1.51
C LYS A 239 -10.19 6.71 2.43
N VAL A 240 -9.43 5.78 3.03
CA VAL A 240 -8.31 6.13 3.93
C VAL A 240 -7.28 7.00 3.23
N ILE A 241 -6.87 6.62 2.01
CA ILE A 241 -5.84 7.35 1.25
C ILE A 241 -6.34 8.72 0.78
N LEU A 242 -7.55 8.79 0.22
CA LEU A 242 -8.10 10.02 -0.34
C LEU A 242 -8.55 11.00 0.76
N SER A 243 -9.11 10.51 1.87
CA SER A 243 -9.39 11.36 3.04
C SER A 243 -8.11 11.92 3.65
N PHE A 244 -7.02 11.14 3.69
CA PHE A 244 -5.71 11.65 4.11
C PHE A 244 -5.26 12.82 3.23
N ALA A 245 -5.23 12.62 1.92
CA ALA A 245 -4.82 13.67 0.99
C ALA A 245 -5.73 14.90 1.08
N ASN A 246 -7.06 14.70 1.19
CA ASN A 246 -8.02 15.81 1.32
C ASN A 246 -7.75 16.65 2.57
N GLY A 247 -7.52 16.01 3.73
CA GLY A 247 -7.19 16.73 4.96
C GLY A 247 -5.91 17.57 4.84
N ILE A 248 -4.86 17.03 4.22
CA ILE A 248 -3.64 17.80 3.95
C ILE A 248 -3.92 18.99 3.01
N ALA A 249 -4.74 18.79 1.97
CA ALA A 249 -5.08 19.83 1.01
C ALA A 249 -5.90 20.97 1.63
N GLU A 250 -6.84 20.67 2.53
CA GLU A 250 -7.64 21.65 3.26
C GLU A 250 -6.80 22.50 4.20
N GLU A 251 -5.88 21.89 4.95
CA GLU A 251 -4.99 22.63 5.85
C GLU A 251 -4.08 23.64 5.12
N VAL A 252 -3.73 23.36 3.86
CA VAL A 252 -2.96 24.29 3.02
C VAL A 252 -3.82 25.45 2.54
N LYS A 253 -5.13 25.26 2.32
CA LYS A 253 -6.03 26.36 1.93
C LYS A 253 -6.17 27.42 3.03
N LEU A 254 -5.95 27.06 4.29
CA LEU A 254 -6.11 27.94 5.46
C LEU A 254 -4.86 28.77 5.78
N THR A 255 -3.74 28.52 5.11
CA THR A 255 -2.47 29.24 5.29
C THR A 255 -2.20 30.17 4.12
#